data_AF-A0A3M2LGU8-F1
#
_entry.id   AF-A0A3M2LGU8-F1
#
_cell.length_a   1.000
_cell.length_b   1.000
_cell.length_c   1.000
_cell.angle_alpha   90.00
_cell.angle_beta   90.00
_cell.angle_gamma   90.00
#
_symmetry.space_group_name_H-M   'P 1'
#
loop_
_entity.id
_entity.type
_entity.pdbx_description
1 polymer ?
#
loop_
_entity_poly.entity_id
_entity_poly.type
_entity_poly.pdbx_seq_one_letter_code
_entity_poly.pdbx_strand_id
1 'polypeptide(L)'
;MTRMAPVAATAAAPKTLTLVRYFGGAQAKHWVTTAAAPGPLYRREGTFRILAQPASGTRALYSCLNGYVLLDQFVSARSDCESPKSVRLGRIGYVYLKPPKGVKVKPIYRCSIPTGSHSEHFVSFRSDCEGRPTSGKLLVEGRLGYVLA
;
A
#
# COMPACT_ATOMS: atom_id res chain seq x y z
N MET A 1 44.48 -7.42 -26.79
CA MET A 1 43.03 -7.67 -26.67
C MET A 1 42.46 -6.71 -25.64
N THR A 2 41.99 -5.53 -26.07
CA THR A 2 41.47 -4.50 -25.15
C THR A 2 39.98 -4.73 -24.94
N ARG A 3 39.58 -5.20 -23.75
CA ARG A 3 38.17 -5.31 -23.37
C ARG A 3 37.63 -3.89 -23.15
N MET A 4 36.74 -3.43 -24.02
CA MET A 4 35.90 -2.26 -23.75
C MET A 4 35.03 -2.55 -22.51
N ALA A 5 35.10 -1.69 -21.50
CA ALA A 5 34.17 -1.70 -20.39
C ALA A 5 32.77 -1.27 -20.89
N PRO A 6 31.68 -1.91 -20.44
CA PRO A 6 30.35 -1.50 -20.84
C PRO A 6 30.04 -0.13 -20.21
N VAL A 7 29.69 0.83 -21.06
CA VAL A 7 29.10 2.10 -20.62
C VAL A 7 27.78 1.75 -19.93
N ALA A 8 27.68 2.04 -18.64
CA ALA A 8 26.44 1.87 -17.89
C ALA A 8 25.38 2.79 -18.51
N ALA A 9 24.39 2.20 -19.19
CA ALA A 9 23.23 2.93 -19.63
C ALA A 9 22.53 3.52 -18.40
N THR A 10 22.38 4.84 -18.37
CA THR A 10 21.62 5.54 -17.35
C THR A 10 20.17 5.06 -17.44
N ALA A 11 19.74 4.18 -16.53
CA ALA A 11 18.37 3.70 -16.52
C ALA A 11 17.42 4.90 -16.35
N ALA A 12 16.43 5.02 -17.23
CA ALA A 12 15.39 6.03 -17.10
C ALA A 12 14.73 5.92 -15.72
N ALA A 13 14.37 7.07 -15.14
CA ALA A 13 13.67 7.10 -13.86
C ALA A 13 12.39 6.25 -13.93
N PRO A 14 12.10 5.44 -12.89
CA PRO A 14 10.95 4.56 -12.93
C PRO A 14 9.65 5.35 -12.96
N LYS A 15 8.67 4.90 -13.75
CA LYS A 15 7.31 5.46 -13.74
C LYS A 15 6.68 5.22 -12.36
N THR A 16 6.04 6.25 -11.81
CA THR A 16 5.44 6.22 -10.47
C THR A 16 3.94 6.46 -10.50
N LEU A 17 3.26 5.99 -9.45
CA LEU A 17 1.84 6.25 -9.18
C LEU A 17 1.70 6.87 -7.79
N THR A 18 0.69 7.73 -7.64
CA THR A 18 0.27 8.23 -6.33
C THR A 18 -0.77 7.27 -5.76
N LEU A 19 -0.36 6.49 -4.75
CA LEU A 19 -1.26 5.71 -3.92
C LEU A 19 -1.86 6.63 -2.87
N VAL A 20 -3.18 6.76 -2.82
CA VAL A 20 -3.87 7.67 -1.93
C VAL A 20 -4.62 6.87 -0.88
N ARG A 21 -4.45 7.23 0.39
CA ARG A 21 -5.33 6.81 1.49
C ARG A 21 -6.46 7.82 1.61
N TYR A 22 -7.67 7.32 1.44
CA TYR A 22 -8.90 8.06 1.69
C TYR A 22 -9.57 7.55 2.96
N PHE A 23 -10.41 8.39 3.56
CA PHE A 23 -11.36 8.02 4.61
C PHE A 23 -12.70 8.70 4.34
N GLY A 24 -13.79 8.00 4.61
CA GLY A 24 -15.15 8.53 4.53
C GLY A 24 -16.15 7.51 3.99
N GLY A 25 -17.09 8.00 3.17
CA GLY A 25 -18.22 7.18 2.74
C GLY A 25 -19.28 6.98 3.82
N ALA A 26 -20.37 6.30 3.47
CA ALA A 26 -21.52 6.08 4.37
C ALA A 26 -21.17 5.30 5.64
N GLN A 27 -20.05 4.57 5.65
CA GLN A 27 -19.63 3.68 6.73
C GLN A 27 -18.35 4.14 7.42
N ALA A 28 -17.86 5.35 7.10
CA ALA A 28 -16.62 5.92 7.62
C ALA A 28 -15.46 4.91 7.54
N LYS A 29 -15.12 4.51 6.30
CA LYS A 29 -14.08 3.51 6.03
C LYS A 29 -12.89 4.10 5.30
N HIS A 30 -11.72 3.53 5.56
CA HIS A 30 -10.52 3.76 4.80
C HIS A 30 -10.58 3.05 3.44
N TRP A 31 -9.99 3.69 2.43
CA TRP A 31 -9.82 3.11 1.11
C TRP A 31 -8.48 3.56 0.52
N VAL A 32 -7.66 2.62 0.10
CA VAL A 32 -6.30 2.90 -0.37
C VAL A 32 -6.13 2.45 -1.82
N THR A 33 -6.00 3.40 -2.74
CA THR A 33 -5.99 3.14 -4.20
C THR A 33 -5.12 4.13 -4.99
N THR A 34 -4.66 3.70 -6.17
CA THR A 34 -4.08 4.57 -7.21
C THR A 34 -5.10 5.12 -8.19
N ALA A 35 -6.36 4.67 -8.10
CA ALA A 35 -7.49 5.15 -8.90
C ALA A 35 -8.21 6.33 -8.24
N ALA A 36 -9.35 6.73 -8.81
CA ALA A 36 -10.25 7.69 -8.18
C ALA A 36 -10.77 7.17 -6.82
N ALA A 37 -11.19 8.11 -5.96
CA ALA A 37 -11.87 7.76 -4.72
C ALA A 37 -13.12 6.90 -5.00
N PRO A 38 -13.50 5.98 -4.10
CA PRO A 38 -14.65 5.10 -4.31
C PRO A 38 -16.01 5.83 -4.28
N GLY A 39 -16.04 7.09 -3.84
CA GLY A 39 -17.23 7.93 -3.86
C GLY A 39 -16.98 9.37 -3.41
N PRO A 40 -17.97 10.26 -3.55
CA PRO A 40 -17.81 11.70 -3.32
C PRO A 40 -17.62 12.08 -1.84
N LEU A 41 -17.98 11.19 -0.91
CA LEU A 41 -17.86 11.42 0.53
C LEU A 41 -16.49 11.01 1.10
N TYR A 42 -15.56 10.57 0.27
CA TYR A 42 -14.21 10.20 0.68
C TYR A 42 -13.28 11.41 0.61
N ARG A 43 -12.55 11.67 1.69
CA ARG A 43 -11.52 12.71 1.79
C ARG A 43 -10.14 12.08 1.75
N ARG A 44 -9.16 12.81 1.22
CA ARG A 44 -7.76 12.37 1.20
C ARG A 44 -7.15 12.59 2.58
N GLU A 45 -6.50 11.56 3.10
CA GLU A 45 -5.77 11.63 4.38
C GLU A 45 -4.27 11.45 4.21
N GLY A 46 -3.84 10.75 3.16
CA GLY A 46 -2.41 10.52 2.93
C GLY A 46 -2.10 10.08 1.52
N THR A 47 -0.83 10.22 1.13
CA THR A 47 -0.31 9.82 -0.18
C THR A 47 1.03 9.11 -0.06
N PHE A 48 1.22 8.10 -0.89
CA PHE A 48 2.42 7.27 -0.97
C PHE A 48 2.84 7.16 -2.44
N ARG A 49 4.14 7.27 -2.74
CA ARG A 49 4.62 7.21 -4.12
C ARG A 49 5.17 5.83 -4.45
N ILE A 50 4.40 5.06 -5.21
CA ILE A 50 4.72 3.67 -5.57
C ILE A 50 5.17 3.57 -7.04
N LEU A 51 5.70 2.41 -7.43
CA LEU A 51 6.10 2.16 -8.81
C LEU A 51 4.90 1.70 -9.65
N ALA A 52 4.79 2.20 -10.88
CA ALA A 52 3.75 1.81 -11.82
C ALA A 52 3.99 0.42 -12.43
N GLN A 53 5.26 0.02 -12.54
CA GLN A 53 5.70 -1.18 -13.23
C GLN A 53 6.61 -2.02 -12.31
N PRO A 54 6.68 -3.35 -12.52
CA PRO A 54 7.60 -4.18 -11.77
C PRO A 54 9.04 -3.81 -12.08
N ALA A 55 9.89 -3.88 -11.07
CA ALA A 55 11.34 -3.79 -11.19
C ALA A 55 12.02 -4.87 -10.35
N SER A 56 13.32 -5.07 -10.55
CA SER A 56 14.10 -5.99 -9.70
C SER A 56 13.97 -5.63 -8.23
N GLY A 57 13.72 -6.63 -7.37
CA GLY A 57 13.54 -6.44 -5.94
C GLY A 57 12.23 -5.77 -5.53
N THR A 58 11.20 -5.79 -6.39
CA THR A 58 9.86 -5.27 -6.07
C THR A 58 8.83 -6.38 -5.92
N ARG A 59 7.71 -6.07 -5.25
CA ARG A 59 6.49 -6.89 -5.24
C ARG A 59 5.27 -6.07 -5.59
N ALA A 60 4.26 -6.72 -6.15
CA ALA A 60 2.97 -6.11 -6.40
C ALA A 60 2.19 -5.88 -5.09
N LEU A 61 1.35 -4.85 -5.08
CA LEU A 61 0.30 -4.64 -4.10
C LEU A 61 -1.07 -4.77 -4.79
N TYR A 62 -2.04 -5.32 -4.08
CA TYR A 62 -3.38 -5.58 -4.56
C TYR A 62 -4.41 -4.92 -3.67
N SER A 63 -5.47 -4.39 -4.28
CA SER A 63 -6.66 -3.91 -3.59
C SER A 63 -7.58 -5.09 -3.39
N CYS A 64 -7.94 -5.35 -2.14
CA CYS A 64 -8.77 -6.47 -1.73
C CYS A 64 -9.97 -5.94 -0.94
N LEU A 65 -11.12 -6.58 -1.11
CA LEU A 65 -12.31 -6.33 -0.31
C LEU A 65 -12.54 -7.53 0.60
N ASN A 66 -12.65 -7.29 1.90
CA ASN A 66 -12.87 -8.32 2.89
C ASN A 66 -14.28 -8.91 2.74
N GLY A 67 -14.37 -10.24 2.61
CA GLY A 67 -15.66 -10.92 2.46
C GLY A 67 -16.46 -11.08 3.75
N TYR A 68 -15.86 -10.81 4.92
CA TYR A 68 -16.49 -10.94 6.23
C TYR A 68 -17.00 -9.62 6.80
N VAL A 69 -16.53 -8.50 6.24
CA VAL A 69 -16.78 -7.15 6.76
C VAL A 69 -17.17 -6.25 5.61
N LEU A 70 -18.38 -5.70 5.69
CA LEU A 70 -18.92 -4.86 4.63
C LEU A 70 -18.03 -3.62 4.41
N LEU A 71 -17.65 -3.40 3.15
CA LEU A 71 -16.80 -2.30 2.66
C LEU A 71 -15.42 -2.16 3.32
N ASP A 72 -14.91 -3.18 4.01
CA ASP A 72 -13.54 -3.17 4.51
C ASP A 72 -12.57 -3.49 3.36
N GLN A 73 -12.02 -2.43 2.76
CA GLN A 73 -10.97 -2.53 1.76
C GLN A 73 -9.61 -2.59 2.44
N PHE A 74 -8.74 -3.46 1.95
CA PHE A 74 -7.38 -3.59 2.45
C PHE A 74 -6.37 -3.80 1.32
N VAL A 75 -5.13 -3.42 1.59
CA VAL A 75 -4.00 -3.59 0.66
C VAL A 75 -3.27 -4.89 0.96
N SER A 76 -3.21 -5.82 0.02
CA SER A 76 -2.50 -7.09 0.19
C SER A 76 -1.21 -7.14 -0.65
N ALA A 77 -0.21 -7.83 -0.13
CA ALA A 77 0.95 -8.26 -0.93
C ALA A 77 0.69 -9.57 -1.70
N ARG A 78 -0.45 -10.24 -1.45
CA ARG A 78 -0.81 -11.50 -2.09
C ARG A 78 -1.92 -11.29 -3.11
N SER A 79 -1.77 -11.95 -4.26
CA SER A 79 -2.73 -11.86 -5.36
C SER A 79 -4.04 -12.60 -5.11
N ASP A 80 -4.11 -13.40 -4.04
CA ASP A 80 -5.28 -14.18 -3.60
C ASP A 80 -6.06 -13.51 -2.46
N CYS A 81 -5.66 -12.30 -2.05
CA CYS A 81 -6.31 -11.53 -0.99
C CYS A 81 -6.44 -12.27 0.36
N GLU A 82 -5.48 -13.16 0.67
CA GLU A 82 -5.27 -13.76 2.01
C GLU A 82 -6.39 -14.67 2.54
N SER A 83 -7.56 -14.69 1.90
CA SER A 83 -8.70 -15.52 2.28
C SER A 83 -9.55 -15.85 1.06
N PRO A 84 -10.09 -17.07 0.95
CA PRO A 84 -10.99 -17.44 -0.14
C PRO A 84 -12.29 -16.63 -0.18
N LYS A 85 -12.67 -15.96 0.92
CA LYS A 85 -13.85 -15.09 0.95
C LYS A 85 -13.57 -13.66 0.51
N SER A 86 -12.31 -13.25 0.45
CA SER A 86 -11.94 -11.90 0.03
C SER A 86 -11.93 -11.79 -1.49
N VAL A 87 -12.31 -10.62 -2.00
CA VAL A 87 -12.37 -10.35 -3.45
C VAL A 87 -11.22 -9.45 -3.85
N ARG A 88 -10.46 -9.84 -4.88
CA ARG A 88 -9.46 -8.97 -5.49
C ARG A 88 -10.11 -7.95 -6.42
N LEU A 89 -9.98 -6.68 -6.08
CA LEU A 89 -10.47 -5.56 -6.87
C LEU A 89 -9.50 -5.18 -7.99
N GLY A 90 -8.19 -5.39 -7.78
CA GLY A 90 -7.18 -5.14 -8.80
C GLY A 90 -5.76 -5.03 -8.25
N ARG A 91 -4.78 -4.88 -9.14
CA ARG A 91 -3.39 -4.55 -8.77
C ARG A 91 -3.26 -3.03 -8.65
N ILE A 92 -2.70 -2.56 -7.55
CA ILE A 92 -2.51 -1.14 -7.24
C ILE A 92 -1.22 -0.61 -7.87
N GLY A 93 -0.14 -1.39 -7.80
CA GLY A 93 1.20 -1.03 -8.27
C GLY A 93 2.26 -1.87 -7.58
N TYR A 94 3.49 -1.36 -7.47
CA TYR A 94 4.63 -2.10 -6.94
C TYR A 94 5.42 -1.32 -5.90
N VAL A 95 5.99 -2.04 -4.94
CA VAL A 95 6.83 -1.50 -3.87
C VAL A 95 8.13 -2.30 -3.77
N TYR A 96 9.21 -1.65 -3.33
CA TYR A 96 10.46 -2.35 -3.11
C TYR A 96 10.38 -3.27 -1.89
N LEU A 97 11.02 -4.43 -1.96
CA LEU A 97 11.13 -5.39 -0.85
C LEU A 97 12.17 -4.93 0.19
N LYS A 98 13.22 -4.23 -0.27
CA LYS A 98 14.31 -3.67 0.53
C LYS A 98 14.72 -2.31 -0.05
N PRO A 99 15.29 -1.39 0.74
CA PRO A 99 15.81 -0.12 0.21
C PRO A 99 16.87 -0.34 -0.87
N PRO A 100 16.64 0.09 -2.12
CA PRO A 100 17.65 0.01 -3.18
C PRO A 100 18.80 1.00 -2.92
N LYS A 101 20.02 0.65 -3.34
CA LYS A 101 21.17 1.56 -3.23
C LYS A 101 20.91 2.84 -4.03
N GLY A 102 21.14 3.99 -3.38
CA GLY A 102 21.00 5.30 -4.02
C GLY A 102 19.56 5.80 -4.22
N VAL A 103 18.54 5.03 -3.79
CA VAL A 103 17.13 5.44 -3.90
C VAL A 103 16.59 5.76 -2.52
N LYS A 104 16.11 6.99 -2.32
CA LYS A 104 15.45 7.38 -1.07
C LYS A 104 14.08 6.71 -1.00
N VAL A 105 13.87 5.87 0.01
CA VAL A 105 12.60 5.17 0.22
C VAL A 105 12.20 5.19 1.69
N LYS A 106 10.90 5.01 1.95
CA LYS A 106 10.31 4.88 3.29
C LYS A 106 9.46 3.61 3.37
N PRO A 107 9.45 2.90 4.51
CA PRO A 107 8.57 1.75 4.67
C PRO A 107 7.10 2.20 4.74
N ILE A 108 6.20 1.34 4.29
CA ILE A 108 4.76 1.46 4.56
C ILE A 108 4.24 0.17 5.18
N TYR A 109 3.24 0.32 6.03
CA TYR A 109 2.65 -0.74 6.83
C TYR A 109 1.16 -0.82 6.56
N ARG A 110 0.61 -2.04 6.59
CA ARG A 110 -0.82 -2.24 6.74
C ARG A 110 -1.15 -2.26 8.22
N CYS A 111 -2.14 -1.48 8.54
CA CYS A 111 -2.64 -1.25 9.89
C CYS A 111 -4.11 -1.61 9.94
N SER A 112 -4.60 -2.01 11.11
CA SER A 112 -6.03 -2.19 11.32
C SER A 112 -6.54 -1.54 12.60
N ILE A 113 -7.79 -1.11 12.53
CA ILE A 113 -8.59 -0.55 13.61
C ILE A 113 -9.63 -1.60 14.00
N PRO A 114 -9.51 -2.23 15.17
CA PRO A 114 -10.56 -3.09 15.70
C PRO A 114 -11.82 -2.26 15.97
N THR A 115 -12.92 -2.63 15.33
CA THR A 115 -14.24 -2.01 15.44
C THR A 115 -15.25 -3.09 15.84
N GLY A 116 -15.31 -3.38 17.14
CA GLY A 116 -16.13 -4.48 17.67
C GLY A 116 -15.64 -5.84 17.13
N SER A 117 -16.52 -6.56 16.43
CA SER A 117 -16.24 -7.88 15.85
C SER A 117 -15.48 -7.84 14.52
N HIS A 118 -15.14 -6.65 14.02
CA HIS A 118 -14.53 -6.45 12.71
C HIS A 118 -13.29 -5.57 12.79
N SER A 119 -12.50 -5.55 11.73
CA SER A 119 -11.36 -4.67 11.56
C SER A 119 -11.58 -3.77 10.35
N GLU A 120 -11.03 -2.57 10.41
CA GLU A 120 -10.92 -1.67 9.27
C GLU A 120 -9.44 -1.46 8.95
N HIS A 121 -9.06 -1.55 7.68
CA HIS A 121 -7.65 -1.48 7.30
C HIS A 121 -7.25 -0.15 6.69
N PHE A 122 -6.03 0.28 6.96
CA PHE A 122 -5.41 1.44 6.34
C PHE A 122 -3.91 1.24 6.13
N VAL A 123 -3.29 2.19 5.41
CA VAL A 123 -1.84 2.19 5.16
C VAL A 123 -1.21 3.39 5.85
N SER A 124 -0.09 3.15 6.54
CA SER A 124 0.68 4.19 7.22
C SER A 124 2.18 4.12 6.89
N PHE A 125 2.87 5.26 6.97
CA PHE A 125 4.34 5.31 7.02
C PHE A 125 4.90 4.88 8.38
N ARG A 126 4.08 4.92 9.44
CA ARG A 126 4.56 4.68 10.79
C ARG A 126 4.45 3.21 11.16
N SER A 127 5.51 2.66 11.73
CA SER A 127 5.56 1.27 12.19
C SER A 127 4.69 1.00 13.41
N ASP A 128 4.19 2.05 14.07
CA ASP A 128 3.24 1.98 15.18
C ASP A 128 1.80 2.28 14.73
N CYS A 129 1.54 2.31 13.42
CA CYS A 129 0.22 2.60 12.86
C CYS A 129 -0.40 3.91 13.35
N GLU A 130 0.42 4.94 13.56
CA GLU A 130 -0.05 6.28 13.94
C GLU A 130 -0.49 6.43 15.40
N GLY A 131 -0.26 5.45 16.29
CA GLY A 131 -0.28 5.73 17.74
C GLY A 131 -0.49 4.59 18.74
N ARG A 132 -0.68 5.00 20.01
CA ARG A 132 -1.17 4.26 21.20
C ARG A 132 -2.22 5.13 21.94
N PRO A 133 -3.07 4.56 22.82
CA PRO A 133 -4.53 4.72 22.74
C PRO A 133 -5.10 5.77 23.71
N THR A 134 -6.08 6.52 23.25
CA THR A 134 -7.23 6.90 24.10
C THR A 134 -8.55 6.33 23.58
N SER A 135 -8.61 5.82 22.34
CA SER A 135 -9.86 5.34 21.74
C SER A 135 -9.83 3.93 21.12
N GLY A 136 -8.68 3.25 21.00
CA GLY A 136 -8.62 1.87 20.51
C GLY A 136 -7.21 1.33 20.26
N LYS A 137 -7.02 0.00 20.31
CA LYS A 137 -5.76 -0.68 19.94
C LYS A 137 -5.61 -0.68 18.43
N LEU A 138 -4.81 0.22 17.85
CA LEU A 138 -4.36 0.07 16.46
C LEU A 138 -3.41 -1.13 16.37
N LEU A 139 -3.62 -1.98 15.36
CA LEU A 139 -2.82 -3.19 15.15
C LEU A 139 -1.94 -3.03 13.92
N VAL A 140 -0.66 -3.40 14.08
CA VAL A 140 0.29 -3.50 12.97
C VAL A 140 0.19 -4.91 12.40
N GLU A 141 -0.28 -5.04 11.16
CA GLU A 141 -0.39 -6.35 10.51
C GLU A 141 0.88 -6.75 9.78
N GLY A 142 1.61 -5.75 9.27
CA GLY A 142 2.92 -5.97 8.68
C GLY A 142 3.36 -4.90 7.71
N ARG A 143 4.65 -4.95 7.35
CA ARG A 143 5.23 -4.06 6.34
C ARG A 143 4.83 -4.52 4.95
N LEU A 144 4.18 -3.64 4.18
CA LEU A 144 3.82 -3.85 2.79
C LEU A 144 5.00 -3.65 1.83
N GLY A 145 5.99 -2.85 2.20
CA GLY A 145 7.22 -2.67 1.42
C GLY A 145 7.82 -1.30 1.64
N TYR A 146 8.63 -0.85 0.69
CA TYR A 146 9.22 0.48 0.68
C TYR A 146 8.75 1.26 -0.56
N VAL A 147 8.32 2.50 -0.33
CA VAL A 147 7.84 3.44 -1.34
C VAL A 147 8.85 4.58 -1.50
N LEU A 148 8.80 5.28 -2.62
CA LEU A 148 9.71 6.40 -2.88
C LEU A 148 9.42 7.56 -1.90
N ALA A 149 10.48 8.10 -1.32
CA ALA A 149 10.42 9.20 -0.35
C ALA A 149 10.34 10.58 -1.01
#